data_AF-A0A950MZP6-F1
#
_entry.id   AF-A0A950MZP6-F1
#
_cell.length_a   1.000
_cell.length_b   1.000
_cell.length_c   1.000
_cell.angle_alpha   90.00
_cell.angle_beta   90.00
_cell.angle_gamma   90.00
#
_symmetry.space_group_name_H-M   'P 1'
#
loop_
_entity.id
_entity.type
_entity.pdbx_description
1 polymer ?
#
loop_
_entity_poly.entity_id
_entity_poly.type
_entity_poly.pdbx_seq_one_letter_code
_entity_poly.pdbx_strand_id
1 'polypeptide(L)'
;MPKFDWDDGNRNKCAARVPIEEIEAVLSDPRTIVTPQFALSASGDPDAEETRYRATGKNHEGRGVFVVFTMRLVEDELRLRPVSVHYIHRSNR
;
A
#
# COMPACT_ATOMS: atom_id res chain seq x y z
N MET A 1 -8.11 13.44 3.02
CA MET A 1 -7.68 12.02 3.01
C MET A 1 -7.27 11.68 1.59
N PRO A 2 -6.23 10.86 1.38
CA PRO A 2 -5.85 10.41 0.05
C PRO A 2 -7.02 9.69 -0.63
N LYS A 3 -6.98 9.67 -1.96
CA LYS A 3 -7.93 8.93 -2.78
C LYS A 3 -7.33 7.59 -3.14
N PHE A 4 -8.15 6.56 -3.16
CA PHE A 4 -7.71 5.20 -3.42
C PHE A 4 -8.19 4.72 -4.79
N ASP A 5 -7.29 4.12 -5.54
CA ASP A 5 -7.57 3.45 -6.79
C ASP A 5 -7.75 1.95 -6.52
N TRP A 6 -9.01 1.57 -6.31
CA TRP A 6 -9.45 0.19 -6.13
C TRP A 6 -10.14 -0.31 -7.39
N ASP A 7 -9.60 -1.37 -8.00
CA ASP A 7 -10.28 -2.20 -8.98
C ASP A 7 -10.51 -3.61 -8.42
N ASP A 8 -11.25 -4.44 -9.16
CA ASP A 8 -11.56 -5.81 -8.72
C ASP A 8 -10.31 -6.68 -8.52
N GLY A 9 -9.22 -6.37 -9.22
CA GLY A 9 -7.96 -7.11 -9.15
C GLY A 9 -7.21 -6.84 -7.84
N ASN A 10 -6.99 -5.58 -7.48
CA ASN A 10 -6.24 -5.24 -6.27
C ASN A 10 -7.11 -5.27 -5.01
N ARG A 11 -8.39 -4.90 -5.10
CA ARG A 11 -9.28 -4.81 -3.94
C ARG A 11 -9.49 -6.17 -3.30
N ASN A 12 -9.86 -7.18 -4.08
CA ASN A 12 -10.09 -8.53 -3.57
C ASN A 12 -8.81 -9.14 -2.98
N LYS A 13 -7.68 -8.97 -3.69
CA LYS A 13 -6.36 -9.45 -3.23
C LYS A 13 -5.93 -8.81 -1.90
N CYS A 14 -6.20 -7.52 -1.72
CA CYS A 14 -5.81 -6.81 -0.50
C CYS A 14 -6.78 -7.09 0.65
N ALA A 15 -8.09 -7.04 0.40
CA ALA A 15 -9.14 -7.31 1.39
C ALA A 15 -9.05 -8.73 1.96
N ALA A 16 -8.56 -9.70 1.18
CA ALA A 16 -8.31 -11.07 1.66
C ALA A 16 -7.19 -11.18 2.71
N ARG A 17 -6.40 -10.12 2.93
CA ARG A 17 -5.25 -10.12 3.86
C ARG A 17 -5.38 -9.12 5.00
N VAL A 18 -5.87 -7.92 4.70
CA VAL A 18 -6.06 -6.82 5.65
C VAL A 18 -7.36 -6.09 5.26
N PRO A 19 -8.24 -5.73 6.20
CA PRO A 19 -9.45 -4.97 5.90
C PRO A 19 -9.13 -3.66 5.17
N ILE A 20 -9.98 -3.26 4.23
CA ILE A 20 -9.76 -2.08 3.37
C ILE A 20 -9.61 -0.82 4.22
N GLU A 21 -10.47 -0.67 5.22
CA GLU A 21 -10.46 0.43 6.17
C GLU A 21 -9.14 0.56 6.94
N GLU A 22 -8.47 -0.56 7.24
CA GLU A 22 -7.16 -0.53 7.91
C GLU A 22 -6.04 -0.12 6.97
N ILE A 23 -6.11 -0.56 5.70
CA ILE A 23 -5.17 -0.15 4.67
C ILE A 23 -5.29 1.35 4.42
N GLU A 24 -6.52 1.85 4.27
CA GLU A 24 -6.80 3.27 4.05
C GLU A 24 -6.43 4.11 5.27
N ALA A 25 -6.68 3.63 6.48
CA ALA A 25 -6.26 4.30 7.72
C ALA A 25 -4.73 4.44 7.79
N VAL A 26 -3.99 3.36 7.49
CA VAL A 26 -2.53 3.39 7.48
C VAL A 26 -2.00 4.36 6.42
N LEU A 27 -2.54 4.33 5.20
CA LEU A 27 -2.10 5.22 4.12
C LEU A 27 -2.55 6.68 4.32
N SER A 28 -3.51 6.93 5.22
CA SER A 28 -3.98 8.28 5.58
C SER A 28 -3.29 8.85 6.82
N ASP A 29 -2.57 8.04 7.59
CA ASP A 29 -1.92 8.47 8.83
C ASP A 29 -0.61 9.20 8.53
N PRO A 30 -0.43 10.47 8.95
CA PRO A 30 0.81 11.22 8.73
C PRO A 30 2.02 10.62 9.45
N ARG A 31 1.83 9.71 10.39
CA ARG A 31 2.90 8.98 11.10
C ARG A 31 3.41 7.77 10.32
N THR A 32 2.73 7.39 9.23
CA THR A 32 3.14 6.26 8.40
C THR A 32 4.47 6.55 7.71
N ILE A 33 5.40 5.62 7.86
CA ILE A 33 6.72 5.73 7.25
C ILE A 33 6.61 5.23 5.81
N VAL A 34 6.88 6.10 4.84
CA VAL A 34 6.83 5.79 3.41
C VAL A 34 8.24 5.85 2.82
N THR A 35 8.64 4.79 2.14
CA THR A 35 9.93 4.75 1.41
C THR A 35 9.69 4.36 -0.06
N PRO A 36 10.34 5.03 -1.03
CA PRO A 36 10.29 4.60 -2.41
C PRO A 36 10.99 3.23 -2.56
N GLN A 37 10.37 2.34 -3.30
CA GLN A 37 10.97 1.11 -3.77
C GLN A 37 11.44 1.35 -5.20
N PHE A 38 12.72 1.67 -5.36
CA PHE A 38 13.35 1.74 -6.67
C PHE A 38 13.22 0.36 -7.33
N ALA A 39 12.56 0.32 -8.49
CA ALA A 39 12.50 -0.88 -9.31
C ALA A 39 13.93 -1.22 -9.75
N LEU A 40 14.46 -2.36 -9.31
CA LEU A 40 15.55 -3.00 -10.04
C LEU A 40 14.90 -3.46 -11.36
N SER A 41 15.20 -2.78 -12.45
CA SER A 41 14.64 -2.95 -13.80
C SER A 41 14.87 -4.33 -14.44
N ALA A 42 15.13 -5.39 -13.66
CA ALA A 42 15.67 -6.65 -14.14
C ALA A 42 14.75 -7.88 -13.98
N SER A 43 13.49 -7.74 -13.57
CA SER A 43 12.69 -8.92 -13.22
C SER A 43 11.25 -8.85 -13.68
N GLY A 44 11.01 -8.97 -15.00
CA GLY A 44 9.78 -9.52 -15.62
C GLY A 44 8.41 -9.05 -15.13
N ASP A 45 8.35 -7.90 -14.44
CA ASP A 45 7.15 -7.38 -13.81
C ASP A 45 6.46 -6.47 -14.83
N PRO A 46 5.25 -6.80 -15.31
CA PRO A 46 4.57 -6.02 -16.34
C PRO A 46 4.24 -4.58 -15.89
N ASP A 47 4.30 -4.29 -14.58
CA ASP A 47 4.10 -2.95 -14.00
C ASP A 47 5.42 -2.22 -13.66
N ALA A 48 6.55 -2.63 -14.26
CA ALA A 48 7.88 -2.05 -13.98
C ALA A 48 8.01 -0.53 -14.27
N GLU A 49 7.04 0.07 -14.96
CA GLU A 49 7.00 1.52 -15.22
C GLU A 49 6.50 2.33 -14.01
N GLU A 50 5.80 1.72 -13.06
CA GLU A 50 5.25 2.43 -11.91
C GLU A 50 6.21 2.40 -10.71
N THR A 51 6.52 3.59 -10.17
CA THR A 51 7.26 3.68 -8.90
C THR A 51 6.41 3.10 -7.77
N ARG A 52 6.91 2.04 -7.15
CA ARG A 52 6.29 1.45 -5.96
C ARG A 52 6.80 2.12 -4.70
N TYR A 53 5.95 2.17 -3.70
CA TYR A 53 6.23 2.71 -2.38
C TYR A 53 5.90 1.66 -1.33
N ARG A 54 6.66 1.68 -0.24
CA ARG A 54 6.45 0.84 0.93
C ARG A 54 6.04 1.73 2.09
N ALA A 55 4.81 1.54 2.57
CA ALA A 55 4.29 2.15 3.77
C ALA A 55 4.37 1.15 4.94
N THR A 56 4.89 1.62 6.07
CA THR A 56 4.85 0.91 7.35
C THR A 56 4.19 1.82 8.38
N GLY A 57 3.05 1.38 8.88
CA GLY A 57 2.28 2.12 9.88
C GLY A 57 1.58 1.19 10.86
N LYS A 58 0.70 1.76 11.67
CA LYS A 58 -0.16 1.01 12.59
C LYS A 58 -1.61 1.29 12.27
N ASN A 59 -2.47 0.28 12.37
CA ASN A 59 -3.92 0.46 12.30
C ASN A 59 -4.44 1.13 13.61
N HIS A 60 -5.75 1.34 13.69
CA HIS A 60 -6.41 1.95 14.86
C HIS A 60 -6.25 1.12 16.15
N GLU A 61 -6.02 -0.19 16.05
CA GLU A 61 -5.73 -1.08 17.18
C GLU A 61 -4.24 -1.12 17.57
N GLY A 62 -3.40 -0.35 16.88
CA GLY A 62 -1.96 -0.34 17.11
C GLY A 62 -1.21 -1.53 16.50
N ARG A 63 -1.86 -2.35 15.68
CA ARG A 63 -1.24 -3.47 14.96
C ARG A 63 -0.45 -2.94 13.76
N GLY A 64 0.78 -3.43 13.59
CA GLY A 64 1.63 -3.02 12.48
C GLY A 64 1.09 -3.54 11.15
N VAL A 65 1.03 -2.67 10.15
CA VAL A 65 0.59 -2.97 8.78
C VAL A 65 1.65 -2.51 7.81
N PHE A 66 1.98 -3.39 6.87
CA PHE A 66 2.87 -3.13 5.75
C PHE A 66 2.06 -3.08 4.45
N VAL A 67 2.21 -1.99 3.69
CA VAL A 67 1.48 -1.76 2.44
C VAL A 67 2.47 -1.41 1.33
N VAL A 68 2.41 -2.14 0.22
CA VAL A 68 3.04 -1.76 -1.04
C VAL A 68 1.97 -1.11 -1.91
N PHE A 69 2.25 0.08 -2.44
CA PHE A 69 1.33 0.82 -3.28
C PHE A 69 2.06 1.58 -4.40
N THR A 70 1.33 1.98 -5.44
CA THR A 70 1.79 2.94 -6.45
C THR A 70 0.98 4.23 -6.33
N MET A 71 1.56 5.33 -6.82
CA MET A 71 0.85 6.61 -6.96
C MET A 71 0.53 6.82 -8.44
N ARG A 72 -0.75 7.05 -8.75
CA ARG A 72 -1.23 7.28 -10.12
C ARG A 72 -1.89 8.63 -10.22
N LEU A 73 -1.66 9.35 -11.31
CA LEU A 73 -2.44 10.54 -11.64
C LEU A 73 -3.60 10.09 -12.54
N VAL A 74 -4.83 10.17 -12.04
CA VAL A 74 -6.05 9.77 -12.76
C VAL A 74 -6.99 10.96 -12.77
N GLU A 75 -7.37 11.45 -13.95
CA GLU A 75 -8.24 12.63 -14.08
C GLU A 75 -7.74 13.84 -13.27
N ASP A 76 -6.43 14.12 -13.34
CA ASP A 76 -5.73 15.16 -12.58
C ASP A 76 -5.77 15.00 -11.03
N GLU A 77 -6.20 13.84 -10.54
CA GLU A 77 -6.23 13.50 -9.12
C GLU A 77 -5.17 12.44 -8.77
N LEU A 78 -4.34 12.73 -7.77
CA LEU A 78 -3.38 11.75 -7.26
C LEU A 78 -4.11 10.67 -6.46
N ARG A 79 -4.04 9.43 -6.93
CA ARG A 79 -4.64 8.26 -6.30
C ARG A 79 -3.58 7.26 -5.86
N LEU A 80 -3.78 6.68 -4.69
CA LEU A 80 -2.96 5.60 -4.17
C LEU A 80 -3.57 4.28 -4.61
N ARG A 81 -2.80 3.46 -5.31
CA ARG A 81 -3.19 2.11 -5.70
C ARG A 81 -2.47 1.08 -4.83
N PRO A 82 -3.14 0.43 -3.88
CA PRO A 82 -2.51 -0.66 -3.14
C PRO A 82 -2.25 -1.86 -4.05
N VAL A 83 -1.10 -2.51 -3.86
CA VAL A 83 -0.59 -3.62 -4.68
C VAL A 83 -0.44 -4.90 -3.85
N SER A 84 0.05 -4.76 -2.61
CA SER A 84 0.19 -5.85 -1.65
C SER A 84 0.11 -5.34 -0.22
N VAL A 85 -0.48 -6.13 0.68
CA VAL A 85 -0.69 -5.75 2.08
C VAL A 85 -0.51 -6.94 2.99
N HIS A 86 0.11 -6.73 4.14
CA HIS A 86 0.29 -7.75 5.18
C HIS A 86 0.37 -7.11 6.56
N TYR A 87 -0.09 -7.82 7.58
CA TYR A 87 0.24 -7.47 8.95
C TYR A 87 1.72 -7.74 9.23
N ILE A 88 2.36 -6.82 9.95
CA ILE A 88 3.71 -7.03 10.46
C ILE A 88 3.61 -8.02 11.60
N HIS A 89 4.27 -9.17 11.47
CA HIS A 89 4.39 -10.12 12.57
C HIS A 89 5.12 -9.44 13.74
N ARG A 90 4.51 -9.49 14.93
CA ARG A 90 5.27 -9.20 16.15
C ARG A 90 6.34 -10.28 16.27
N SER A 91 7.60 -9.91 16.09
CA SER A 91 8.69 -10.71 16.61
C SER A 91 8.53 -10.72 18.13
N ASN A 92 8.10 -11.84 18.70
CA ASN A 92 8.22 -12.06 20.14
C ASN A 92 9.72 -12.01 20.45
N ARG A 93 10.17 -10.93 21.07
CA ARG A 93 11.51 -10.80 21.63
C ARG A 93 11.38 -10.41 23.09
#